data_AF-A0A3R7JIF8-F1
#
_entry.id   AF-A0A3R7JIF8-F1
#
_cell.length_a   1.000
_cell.length_b   1.000
_cell.length_c   1.000
_cell.angle_alpha   90.00
_cell.angle_beta   90.00
_cell.angle_gamma   90.00
#
_symmetry.space_group_name_H-M   'P 1'
#
loop_
_entity.id
_entity.type
_entity.pdbx_description
1 polymer ?
#
loop_
_entity_poly.entity_id
_entity_poly.type
_entity_poly.pdbx_seq_one_letter_code
_entity_poly.pdbx_strand_id
1 'polypeptide(L)'
;MLDYPITQWASVCVVAGAVVGLLLNIPMVTQDEGYLPAYVAGAGLTRADPAAVSRPLAVAVHHGTAFAAALLYGAVVAGLSSVLPMAVSLNGVPLLPHIAGVAGVSAFIYYFFARIAMPRFGGSVRDTADEIIRQWALTAFIFGTALALFVPVLVTWL
;
A
#
# COMPACT_ATOMS: atom_id res chain seq x y z
N MET A 1 23.33 -4.79 -3.19
CA MET A 1 22.78 -4.00 -4.30
C MET A 1 21.91 -4.92 -5.14
N LEU A 2 20.80 -4.42 -5.70
CA LEU A 2 19.95 -5.21 -6.61
C LEU A 2 20.71 -5.57 -7.89
N ASP A 3 20.38 -6.72 -8.47
CA ASP A 3 20.96 -7.18 -9.74
C ASP A 3 20.40 -6.47 -10.98
N TYR A 4 19.46 -5.54 -10.78
CA TYR A 4 18.79 -4.77 -11.82
C TYR A 4 19.01 -3.26 -11.62
N PRO A 5 19.07 -2.46 -12.70
CA PRO A 5 18.99 -1.01 -12.64
C PRO A 5 17.80 -0.51 -11.80
N ILE A 6 18.03 0.55 -11.01
CA ILE A 6 17.00 1.11 -10.13
C ILE A 6 15.75 1.58 -10.90
N THR A 7 15.91 1.98 -12.16
CA THR A 7 14.82 2.39 -13.04
C THR A 7 13.91 1.21 -13.41
N GLN A 8 14.48 0.05 -13.75
CA GLN A 8 13.71 -1.17 -14.01
C GLN A 8 12.98 -1.66 -12.76
N TRP A 9 13.67 -1.62 -11.61
CA TRP A 9 13.05 -1.94 -10.32
C TRP A 9 11.88 -1.02 -9.98
N ALA A 10 12.05 0.28 -10.20
CA ALA A 10 10.97 1.25 -10.02
C ALA A 10 9.78 0.98 -10.96
N SER A 11 10.04 0.62 -12.23
CA SER A 11 8.98 0.21 -13.17
C SER A 11 8.20 -1.01 -12.68
N VAL A 12 8.88 -2.04 -12.17
CA VAL A 12 8.21 -3.19 -11.53
C VAL A 12 7.33 -2.74 -10.37
N CYS A 13 7.83 -1.87 -9.51
CA CYS A 13 7.07 -1.36 -8.37
C CYS A 13 5.83 -0.56 -8.81
N VAL A 14 5.94 0.26 -9.86
CA VAL A 14 4.80 1.00 -10.42
C VAL A 14 3.75 0.05 -10.97
N VAL A 15 4.15 -0.94 -11.78
CA VAL A 15 3.22 -1.93 -12.33
C VAL A 15 2.56 -2.75 -11.22
N ALA A 16 3.33 -3.17 -10.22
CA ALA A 16 2.81 -3.86 -9.05
C ALA A 16 1.79 -3.00 -8.30
N GLY A 17 2.11 -1.72 -8.05
CA GLY A 17 1.20 -0.77 -7.41
C GLY A 17 -0.11 -0.59 -8.16
N ALA A 18 -0.07 -0.50 -9.50
CA ALA A 18 -1.26 -0.43 -10.33
C ALA A 18 -2.15 -1.67 -10.15
N VAL A 19 -1.56 -2.86 -10.34
CA VAL A 19 -2.29 -4.13 -10.30
C VAL A 19 -2.84 -4.39 -8.90
N VAL A 20 -2.01 -4.25 -7.87
CA VAL A 20 -2.45 -4.44 -6.48
C VAL A 20 -3.51 -3.41 -6.10
N GLY A 21 -3.36 -2.15 -6.50
CA GLY A 21 -4.38 -1.12 -6.28
C GLY A 21 -5.73 -1.49 -6.88
N LEU A 22 -5.75 -2.10 -8.07
CA LEU A 22 -6.97 -2.64 -8.69
C LEU A 22 -7.52 -3.84 -7.92
N LEU A 23 -6.67 -4.77 -7.49
CA LEU A 23 -7.10 -5.94 -6.70
C LEU A 23 -7.74 -5.53 -5.37
N LEU A 24 -7.24 -4.47 -4.73
CA LEU A 24 -7.81 -3.95 -3.50
C LEU A 24 -9.23 -3.37 -3.67
N ASN A 25 -9.69 -3.12 -4.90
CA ASN A 25 -11.10 -2.77 -5.09
C ASN A 25 -12.02 -3.90 -4.62
N ILE A 26 -11.57 -5.17 -4.65
CA ILE A 26 -12.36 -6.32 -4.19
C ILE A 26 -12.73 -6.18 -2.70
N PRO A 27 -11.78 -6.15 -1.74
CA PRO A 27 -12.14 -5.95 -0.33
C PRO A 27 -12.91 -4.64 -0.14
N MET A 28 -12.55 -3.56 -0.83
CA MET A 28 -13.21 -2.26 -0.69
C MET A 28 -14.70 -2.25 -1.08
N VAL A 29 -15.12 -3.03 -2.09
CA VAL A 29 -16.54 -3.14 -2.45
C VAL A 29 -17.30 -4.18 -1.64
N THR A 30 -16.59 -5.14 -1.03
CA THR A 30 -17.21 -6.24 -0.26
C THR A 30 -17.36 -5.95 1.23
N GLN A 31 -16.64 -4.96 1.75
CA GLN A 31 -16.69 -4.55 3.15
C GLN A 31 -17.54 -3.27 3.27
N ASP A 32 -18.41 -3.21 4.28
CA ASP A 32 -19.34 -2.09 4.48
C ASP A 32 -18.64 -0.73 4.53
N GLU A 33 -17.47 -0.66 5.20
CA GLU A 33 -16.67 0.55 5.34
C GLU A 33 -15.43 0.56 4.44
N GLY A 34 -15.37 -0.35 3.46
CA GLY A 34 -14.16 -0.66 2.69
C GLY A 34 -13.56 0.53 1.94
N TYR A 35 -14.41 1.46 1.46
CA TYR A 35 -13.94 2.68 0.79
C TYR A 35 -13.65 3.85 1.76
N LEU A 36 -14.13 3.82 3.01
CA LEU A 36 -13.99 4.97 3.92
C LEU A 36 -12.54 5.42 4.15
N PRO A 37 -11.53 4.54 4.23
CA PRO A 37 -10.14 4.98 4.33
C PRO A 37 -9.71 5.93 3.20
N ALA A 38 -10.20 5.70 1.98
CA ALA A 38 -9.90 6.54 0.83
C ALA A 38 -10.63 7.90 0.91
N TYR A 39 -11.85 7.93 1.45
CA TYR A 39 -12.57 9.18 1.73
C TYR A 39 -11.88 10.00 2.84
N VAL A 40 -11.43 9.35 3.92
CA VAL A 40 -10.66 9.98 5.00
C VAL A 40 -9.32 10.54 4.50
N ALA A 41 -8.63 9.81 3.63
CA ALA A 41 -7.43 10.31 2.99
C ALA A 41 -7.72 11.51 2.06
N GLY A 42 -8.79 11.44 1.27
CA GLY A 42 -9.27 12.56 0.44
C GLY A 42 -9.61 13.80 1.28
N ALA A 43 -10.25 13.62 2.44
CA ALA A 43 -10.54 14.67 3.40
C ALA A 43 -9.27 15.34 3.93
N GLY A 44 -8.20 14.57 4.15
CA GLY A 44 -6.88 15.13 4.49
C GLY A 44 -6.30 16.03 3.40
N LEU A 45 -6.53 15.71 2.12
CA LEU A 45 -6.03 16.50 0.98
C LEU A 45 -6.85 17.77 0.74
N THR A 46 -8.17 17.70 0.91
CA THR A 46 -9.08 18.81 0.62
C THR A 46 -9.43 19.65 1.84
N ARG A 47 -9.08 19.18 3.05
CA ARG A 47 -9.54 19.70 4.34
C ARG A 47 -11.07 19.76 4.46
N ALA A 48 -11.76 18.87 3.75
CA ALA A 48 -13.20 18.70 3.83
C ALA A 48 -13.56 17.58 4.83
N ASP A 49 -14.83 17.51 5.22
CA ASP A 49 -15.34 16.33 5.91
C ASP A 49 -15.35 15.11 4.96
N PRO A 50 -15.06 13.87 5.41
CA PRO A 50 -15.11 12.68 4.57
C PRO A 50 -16.43 12.49 3.81
N ALA A 51 -17.57 12.90 4.38
CA ALA A 51 -18.88 12.82 3.72
C ALA A 51 -19.02 13.79 2.52
N ALA A 52 -18.18 14.84 2.46
CA ALA A 52 -18.15 15.80 1.36
C ALA A 52 -17.13 15.44 0.27
N VAL A 53 -16.30 14.41 0.48
CA VAL A 53 -15.32 13.96 -0.51
C VAL A 53 -16.04 13.20 -1.62
N SER A 54 -15.77 13.57 -2.87
CA SER A 54 -16.40 12.90 -4.02
C SER A 54 -15.81 11.50 -4.23
N ARG A 55 -16.64 10.57 -4.73
CA ARG A 55 -16.19 9.22 -5.07
C ARG A 55 -15.00 9.20 -6.07
N PRO A 56 -14.99 10.01 -7.15
CA PRO A 56 -13.83 10.05 -8.04
C PRO A 56 -12.52 10.44 -7.34
N LEU A 57 -12.58 11.40 -6.41
CA LEU A 57 -11.40 11.78 -5.62
C LEU A 57 -10.96 10.63 -4.71
N ALA A 58 -11.88 9.98 -4.00
CA ALA A 58 -11.54 8.82 -3.16
C ALA A 58 -10.88 7.69 -3.98
N VAL A 59 -11.42 7.38 -5.16
CA VAL A 59 -10.83 6.38 -6.07
C VAL A 59 -9.44 6.79 -6.54
N ALA A 60 -9.24 8.06 -6.92
CA ALA A 60 -7.94 8.58 -7.31
C ALA A 60 -6.91 8.50 -6.17
N VAL A 61 -7.32 8.85 -4.94
CA VAL A 61 -6.48 8.78 -3.74
C VAL A 61 -6.12 7.33 -3.41
N HIS A 62 -7.07 6.40 -3.51
CA HIS A 62 -6.84 4.98 -3.31
C HIS A 62 -5.74 4.46 -4.25
N HIS A 63 -5.93 4.62 -5.56
CA HIS A 63 -4.95 4.14 -6.53
C HIS A 63 -3.61 4.89 -6.43
N GLY A 64 -3.65 6.21 -6.24
CA GLY A 64 -2.45 7.02 -6.03
C GLY A 64 -1.64 6.57 -4.80
N THR A 65 -2.33 6.22 -3.71
CA THR A 65 -1.70 5.70 -2.50
C THR A 65 -1.11 4.31 -2.74
N ALA A 66 -1.78 3.44 -3.51
CA ALA A 66 -1.23 2.12 -3.87
C ALA A 66 0.08 2.25 -4.68
N PHE A 67 0.15 3.18 -5.63
CA PHE A 67 1.39 3.50 -6.34
C PHE A 67 2.49 4.01 -5.41
N ALA A 68 2.18 5.00 -4.57
CA ALA A 68 3.14 5.56 -3.63
C ALA A 68 3.66 4.52 -2.64
N ALA A 69 2.78 3.65 -2.13
CA ALA A 69 3.14 2.58 -1.21
C ALA A 69 4.03 1.51 -1.89
N ALA A 70 3.74 1.14 -3.14
CA ALA A 70 4.58 0.20 -3.89
C ALA A 70 5.97 0.78 -4.19
N LEU A 71 6.07 2.08 -4.49
CA LEU A 71 7.36 2.77 -4.64
C LEU A 71 8.12 2.87 -3.32
N LEU A 72 7.44 3.15 -2.21
CA LEU A 72 8.04 3.12 -0.87
C LEU A 72 8.58 1.74 -0.55
N TYR A 73 7.83 0.68 -0.85
CA TYR A 73 8.30 -0.70 -0.76
C TYR A 73 9.57 -0.91 -1.60
N GLY A 74 9.58 -0.47 -2.85
CA GLY A 74 10.74 -0.56 -3.73
C GLY A 74 11.98 0.13 -3.16
N ALA A 75 11.81 1.33 -2.61
CA ALA A 75 12.88 2.08 -1.96
C ALA A 75 13.41 1.38 -0.70
N VAL A 76 12.52 0.84 0.14
CA VAL A 76 12.90 0.08 1.33
C VAL A 76 13.68 -1.18 0.95
N VAL A 77 13.22 -1.95 -0.04
CA VAL A 77 13.94 -3.14 -0.51
C VAL A 77 15.31 -2.79 -1.07
N ALA A 78 15.41 -1.74 -1.89
CA ALA A 78 16.69 -1.28 -2.44
C ALA A 78 17.66 -0.87 -1.32
N GLY A 79 17.17 -0.11 -0.33
CA GLY A 79 17.96 0.29 0.84
C GLY A 79 18.40 -0.90 1.69
N LEU A 80 17.48 -1.80 2.04
CA LEU A 80 17.80 -3.00 2.81
C LEU A 80 18.77 -3.94 2.09
N SER A 81 18.72 -4.00 0.75
CA SER A 81 19.65 -4.78 -0.07
C SER A 81 21.08 -4.24 -0.08
N SER A 82 21.36 -3.10 0.57
CA SER A 82 22.72 -2.60 0.81
C SER A 82 23.34 -3.11 2.11
N VAL A 83 22.52 -3.64 3.03
CA VAL A 83 22.95 -4.03 4.38
C VAL A 83 22.57 -5.45 4.79
N LEU A 84 21.53 -6.03 4.19
CA LEU A 84 21.07 -7.38 4.50
C LEU A 84 21.67 -8.43 3.55
N PRO A 85 21.80 -9.70 3.99
CA PRO A 85 22.19 -10.79 3.12
C PRO A 85 21.25 -10.97 1.93
N MET A 86 21.82 -11.19 0.73
CA MET A 86 21.08 -11.37 -0.52
C MET A 86 21.24 -12.77 -1.14
N ALA A 87 21.90 -13.69 -0.45
CA ALA A 87 22.23 -15.02 -0.97
C ALA A 87 20.99 -15.89 -1.27
N VAL A 88 19.85 -15.59 -0.66
CA VAL A 88 18.58 -16.24 -0.93
C VAL A 88 17.68 -15.25 -1.67
N SER A 89 17.24 -15.63 -2.86
CA SER A 89 16.32 -14.85 -3.68
C SER A 89 15.11 -15.67 -4.10
N LEU A 90 14.01 -14.97 -4.34
CA LEU A 90 12.78 -15.50 -4.92
C LEU A 90 12.61 -14.84 -6.29
N ASN A 91 12.84 -15.59 -7.37
CA ASN A 91 12.82 -15.09 -8.76
C ASN A 91 13.63 -13.79 -8.95
N GLY A 92 14.84 -13.73 -8.39
CA GLY A 92 15.71 -12.55 -8.49
C GLY A 92 15.43 -11.44 -7.47
N VAL A 93 14.38 -11.57 -6.64
CA VAL A 93 14.12 -10.63 -5.54
C VAL A 93 14.81 -11.12 -4.26
N PRO A 94 15.68 -10.34 -3.59
CA PRO A 94 16.35 -10.78 -2.38
C PRO A 94 15.34 -10.98 -1.24
N LEU A 95 15.27 -12.21 -0.70
CA LEU A 95 14.14 -12.66 0.12
C LEU A 95 14.01 -11.88 1.45
N LEU A 96 15.12 -11.62 2.14
CA LEU A 96 15.09 -10.91 3.42
C LEU A 96 14.68 -9.43 3.27
N PRO A 97 15.32 -8.62 2.38
CA PRO A 97 14.82 -7.29 2.05
C PRO A 97 13.36 -7.28 1.60
N HIS A 98 12.94 -8.27 0.81
CA HIS A 98 11.58 -8.37 0.30
C HIS A 98 10.54 -8.53 1.41
N ILE A 99 10.69 -9.54 2.27
CA ILE A 99 9.77 -9.80 3.38
C ILE A 99 9.74 -8.61 4.34
N ALA A 100 10.91 -8.06 4.69
CA ALA A 100 11.01 -6.90 5.57
C ALA A 100 10.34 -5.66 4.94
N GLY A 101 10.51 -5.44 3.63
CA GLY A 101 9.88 -4.35 2.90
C GLY A 101 8.36 -4.48 2.87
N VAL A 102 7.83 -5.66 2.51
CA VAL A 102 6.39 -5.91 2.49
C VAL A 102 5.78 -5.71 3.87
N ALA A 103 6.34 -6.37 4.89
CA ALA A 103 5.83 -6.29 6.26
C ALA A 103 5.92 -4.87 6.80
N GLY A 104 7.06 -4.19 6.57
CA GLY A 104 7.30 -2.83 7.03
C GLY A 104 6.35 -1.81 6.41
N VAL A 105 6.17 -1.83 5.08
CA VAL A 105 5.25 -0.92 4.40
C VAL A 105 3.80 -1.20 4.76
N SER A 106 3.40 -2.47 4.83
CA SER A 106 2.03 -2.84 5.21
C SER A 106 1.70 -2.40 6.64
N ALA A 107 2.62 -2.61 7.58
CA ALA A 107 2.49 -2.11 8.94
C ALA A 107 2.46 -0.58 8.97
N PHE A 108 3.34 0.09 8.21
CA PHE A 108 3.37 1.54 8.13
C PHE A 108 2.04 2.13 7.65
N ILE A 109 1.46 1.65 6.55
CA ILE A 109 0.19 2.18 6.03
C ILE A 109 -0.96 1.92 7.00
N TYR A 110 -0.98 0.76 7.67
CA TYR A 110 -1.96 0.44 8.70
C TYR A 110 -1.87 1.42 9.88
N TYR A 111 -0.68 1.56 10.47
CA TYR A 111 -0.48 2.42 11.63
C TYR A 111 -0.62 3.90 11.28
N PHE A 112 -0.17 4.33 10.10
CA PHE A 112 -0.37 5.69 9.62
C PHE A 112 -1.86 6.00 9.55
N PHE A 113 -2.66 5.12 8.97
CA PHE A 113 -4.10 5.34 8.94
C PHE A 113 -4.71 5.37 10.35
N ALA A 114 -4.47 4.32 11.14
CA ALA A 114 -5.09 4.14 12.45
C ALA A 114 -4.68 5.22 13.48
N ARG A 115 -3.43 5.69 13.44
CA ARG A 115 -2.87 6.60 14.45
C ARG A 115 -2.78 8.04 13.99
N ILE A 116 -2.81 8.31 12.69
CA ILE A 116 -2.61 9.64 12.14
C ILE A 116 -3.80 10.07 11.30
N ALA A 117 -4.13 9.34 10.23
CA ALA A 117 -5.14 9.79 9.28
C ALA A 117 -6.54 9.81 9.90
N MET A 118 -6.95 8.69 10.52
CA MET A 118 -8.29 8.55 11.10
C MET A 118 -8.53 9.54 12.27
N PRO A 119 -7.60 9.70 13.25
CA PRO A 119 -7.79 10.69 14.29
C PRO A 119 -7.81 12.14 13.77
N ARG A 120 -7.06 12.48 12.72
CA ARG A 120 -6.98 13.87 12.23
C ARG A 120 -8.07 14.23 11.23
N PHE A 121 -8.42 13.31 10.34
CA PHE A 121 -9.25 13.58 9.17
C PHE A 121 -10.53 12.75 9.12
N GLY A 122 -10.82 11.97 10.16
CA GLY A 122 -11.99 11.10 10.26
C GLY A 122 -13.35 11.82 10.28
N GLY A 123 -13.41 13.11 10.62
CA GLY A 123 -14.63 13.92 10.54
C GLY A 123 -15.89 13.22 11.06
N SER A 124 -16.96 13.26 10.26
CA SER A 124 -18.25 12.62 10.52
C SER A 124 -18.22 11.11 10.69
N VAL A 125 -17.19 10.40 10.20
CA VAL A 125 -17.04 8.94 10.33
C VAL A 125 -16.13 8.52 11.49
N ARG A 126 -15.77 9.46 12.37
CA ARG A 126 -14.92 9.17 13.54
C ARG A 126 -15.59 8.23 14.55
N ASP A 127 -16.91 8.27 14.68
CA ASP A 127 -17.64 7.44 15.65
C ASP A 127 -17.61 5.94 15.28
N THR A 128 -17.36 5.61 14.01
CA THR A 128 -17.20 4.23 13.51
C THR A 128 -15.73 3.87 13.26
N ALA A 129 -14.78 4.65 13.78
CA ALA A 129 -13.34 4.49 13.50
C ALA A 129 -12.81 3.07 13.79
N ASP A 130 -13.27 2.42 14.85
CA ASP A 130 -12.79 1.08 15.22
C ASP A 130 -13.13 0.04 14.14
N GLU A 131 -14.34 0.11 13.57
CA GLU A 131 -14.77 -0.76 12.48
C GLU A 131 -13.95 -0.50 11.21
N ILE A 132 -13.81 0.78 10.85
CA ILE A 132 -13.03 1.22 9.68
C ILE A 132 -11.58 0.73 9.80
N ILE A 133 -10.96 0.89 10.97
CA ILE A 133 -9.57 0.48 11.24
C ILE A 133 -9.44 -1.04 11.17
N ARG A 134 -10.42 -1.80 11.68
CA ARG A 134 -10.42 -3.26 11.60
C ARG A 134 -10.50 -3.74 10.16
N GLN A 135 -11.41 -3.17 9.37
CA GLN A 135 -11.53 -3.50 7.94
C GLN A 135 -10.29 -3.08 7.16
N TRP A 136 -9.70 -1.93 7.49
CA TRP A 136 -8.43 -1.47 6.93
C TRP A 136 -7.26 -2.40 7.23
N ALA A 137 -7.21 -3.03 8.40
CA ALA A 137 -6.18 -4.01 8.73
C ALA A 137 -6.18 -5.19 7.74
N LEU A 138 -7.36 -5.69 7.37
CA LEU A 138 -7.51 -6.74 6.35
C LEU A 138 -7.04 -6.24 4.98
N THR A 139 -7.45 -5.04 4.57
CA THR A 139 -7.03 -4.44 3.29
C THR A 139 -5.51 -4.24 3.22
N ALA A 140 -4.89 -3.77 4.30
CA ALA A 140 -3.43 -3.62 4.40
C ALA A 140 -2.70 -4.98 4.36
N PHE A 141 -3.28 -6.02 4.97
CA PHE A 141 -2.76 -7.39 4.88
C PHE A 141 -2.85 -7.95 3.45
N ILE A 142 -3.98 -7.76 2.77
CA ILE A 142 -4.17 -8.17 1.38
C ILE A 142 -3.19 -7.42 0.47
N PHE A 143 -3.00 -6.11 0.69
CA PHE A 143 -2.01 -5.31 -0.04
C PHE A 143 -0.61 -5.91 0.06
N GLY A 144 -0.14 -6.16 1.30
CA GLY A 144 1.18 -6.73 1.54
C GLY A 144 1.34 -8.10 0.90
N THR A 145 0.34 -8.98 1.06
CA THR A 145 0.34 -10.32 0.49
C THR A 145 0.36 -10.28 -1.04
N ALA A 146 -0.45 -9.42 -1.65
CA ALA A 146 -0.48 -9.27 -3.10
C ALA A 146 0.85 -8.74 -3.65
N LEU A 147 1.48 -7.76 -3.01
CA LEU A 147 2.82 -7.31 -3.38
C LEU A 147 3.87 -8.42 -3.23
N ALA A 148 3.83 -9.18 -2.14
CA ALA A 148 4.78 -10.27 -1.88
C ALA A 148 4.73 -11.34 -2.97
N LEU A 149 3.53 -11.66 -3.46
CA LEU A 149 3.36 -12.65 -4.50
C LEU A 149 3.63 -12.10 -5.90
N PHE A 150 3.21 -10.86 -6.18
CA PHE A 150 3.20 -10.34 -7.53
C PHE A 150 4.56 -9.78 -7.97
N VAL A 151 5.31 -9.13 -7.07
CA VAL A 151 6.61 -8.53 -7.43
C VAL A 151 7.62 -9.58 -7.93
N PRO A 152 7.82 -10.73 -7.27
CA PRO A 152 8.70 -11.78 -7.79
C PRO A 152 8.26 -12.34 -9.16
N VAL A 153 6.97 -12.32 -9.46
CA VAL A 153 6.47 -12.70 -10.79
C VAL A 153 6.80 -11.65 -11.83
N LEU A 154 6.68 -10.35 -11.51
CA LEU A 154 7.04 -9.29 -12.45
C LEU A 154 8.53 -9.23 -12.75
N VAL A 155 9.39 -9.55 -11.78
CA VAL A 155 10.84 -9.53 -11.97
C VAL A 155 11.33 -10.58 -12.96
N THR A 156 10.58 -11.68 -13.20
CA THR A 156 10.96 -12.65 -14.24
C THR A 156 10.84 -12.09 -15.67
N TRP A 157 10.30 -10.89 -15.84
CA TRP A 157 10.15 -10.20 -17.12
C TRP A 157 11.13 -9.04 -17.30
N LEU A 158 12.07 -8.85 -16.37
CA LEU A 158 13.21 -7.93 -16.48
C LEU A 158 14.38 -8.60 -17.21
#